data_AF-A0A522RZZ3-F1
#
_entry.id   AF-A0A522RZZ3-F1
#
_cell.length_a   1.000
_cell.length_b   1.000
_cell.length_c   1.000
_cell.angle_alpha   90.00
_cell.angle_beta   90.00
_cell.angle_gamma   90.00
#
_symmetry.space_group_name_H-M   'P 1'
#
loop_
_entity.id
_entity.type
_entity.pdbx_description
1 polymer ?
#
loop_
_entity_poly.entity_id
_entity_poly.type
_entity_poly.pdbx_seq_one_letter_code
_entity_poly.pdbx_strand_id
1 'polypeptide(L)'
;MRFVCLLALVACAPLAHAQQHVYRCIGTHGEPVFSGQPCGTPAPQPGQTAGTQAIATGGACAASPQALRQDIARAVAKHDANRMAGLILWRGMDQASAQATLRGLSTWLQQPLAGIAIDYAHDPPSASAAPYPPAPVRQPATASSAPVQPPIGFEVSTGGGDGSTRSFGVTEFGGCWWLTF
;
A
#
# COMPACT_ATOMS: atom_id res chain seq x y z
N MET A 1 -49.91 -13.16 13.06
CA MET A 1 -48.90 -13.05 14.14
C MET A 1 -47.80 -14.11 14.07
N ARG A 2 -48.08 -15.40 13.84
CA ARG A 2 -47.04 -16.46 13.73
C ARG A 2 -46.00 -16.25 12.61
N PHE A 3 -46.42 -15.71 11.45
CA PHE A 3 -45.52 -15.43 10.33
C PHE A 3 -44.51 -14.29 10.58
N VAL A 4 -44.86 -13.32 11.43
CA VAL A 4 -43.99 -12.18 11.74
C VAL A 4 -42.84 -12.59 12.65
N CYS A 5 -43.09 -13.52 13.60
CA CYS A 5 -42.02 -14.08 14.44
C CYS A 5 -41.01 -14.91 13.64
N LEU A 6 -41.45 -15.61 12.57
CA LEU A 6 -40.55 -16.40 11.72
C LEU A 6 -39.63 -15.54 10.86
N LEU A 7 -40.10 -14.38 10.35
CA LEU A 7 -39.23 -13.47 9.60
C LEU A 7 -38.19 -12.77 10.47
N ALA A 8 -38.51 -12.47 11.74
CA ALA A 8 -37.57 -11.83 12.65
C ALA A 8 -36.37 -12.71 13.02
N LEU A 9 -36.53 -14.05 12.99
CA LEU A 9 -35.46 -15.00 13.29
C LEU A 9 -34.46 -15.19 12.13
N VAL A 10 -34.86 -14.95 10.88
CA VAL A 10 -33.98 -15.11 9.71
C VAL A 10 -33.01 -13.93 9.54
N ALA A 11 -33.36 -12.74 10.04
CA ALA A 11 -32.52 -11.54 9.93
C ALA A 11 -31.27 -11.55 10.84
N CYS A 12 -31.19 -12.48 11.79
CA CYS A 12 -30.06 -12.61 12.73
C CYS A 12 -29.13 -13.79 12.40
N ALA A 13 -29.18 -14.36 11.19
CA ALA A 13 -28.19 -15.37 10.80
C ALA A 13 -26.80 -14.70 10.72
N PRO A 14 -25.84 -15.06 11.59
CA PRO A 14 -24.48 -14.56 11.44
C PRO A 14 -23.96 -15.08 10.10
N LEU A 15 -23.43 -14.17 9.27
CA LEU A 15 -22.58 -14.56 8.14
C LEU A 15 -21.50 -15.47 8.72
N ALA A 16 -21.61 -16.77 8.43
CA ALA A 16 -20.64 -17.76 8.86
C ALA A 16 -19.32 -17.41 8.20
N HIS A 17 -18.49 -16.65 8.90
CA HIS A 17 -17.09 -16.48 8.56
C HIS A 17 -16.50 -17.88 8.59
N ALA A 18 -16.15 -18.42 7.43
CA ALA A 18 -15.43 -19.68 7.32
C ALA A 18 -14.20 -19.57 8.22
N GLN A 19 -14.25 -20.23 9.38
CA GLN A 19 -13.12 -20.36 10.29
C GLN A 19 -12.05 -21.10 9.48
N GLN A 20 -11.04 -20.40 8.97
CA GLN A 20 -9.95 -21.03 8.24
C GLN A 20 -9.22 -21.94 9.24
N HIS A 21 -9.50 -23.24 9.15
CA HIS A 21 -8.97 -24.22 10.08
C HIS A 21 -7.48 -24.42 9.75
N VAL A 22 -6.62 -24.10 10.72
CA VAL A 22 -5.17 -24.30 10.57
C VAL A 22 -4.81 -25.66 11.13
N TYR A 23 -4.38 -26.57 10.24
CA TYR A 23 -3.92 -27.91 10.59
C TYR A 23 -2.45 -27.87 11.01
N ARG A 24 -2.14 -28.56 12.12
CA ARG A 24 -0.76 -28.80 12.59
C ARG A 24 -0.30 -30.15 12.06
N CYS A 25 0.62 -30.13 11.11
CA CYS A 25 1.16 -31.30 10.44
C CYS A 25 2.64 -31.52 10.83
N ILE A 26 3.14 -32.72 10.55
CA ILE A 26 4.56 -33.04 10.65
C ILE A 26 5.12 -33.12 9.23
N GLY A 27 6.18 -32.35 8.97
CA GLY A 27 6.87 -32.33 7.68
C GLY A 27 7.77 -33.55 7.47
N THR A 28 8.36 -33.65 6.30
CA THR A 28 9.16 -34.81 5.89
C THR A 28 10.41 -35.01 6.73
N HIS A 29 10.89 -33.98 7.44
CA HIS A 29 12.04 -34.03 8.32
C HIS A 29 11.65 -34.00 9.81
N GLY A 30 10.37 -34.24 10.14
CA GLY A 30 9.87 -34.26 11.53
C GLY A 30 9.58 -32.88 12.12
N GLU A 31 9.68 -31.82 11.33
CA GLU A 31 9.42 -30.45 11.72
C GLU A 31 7.91 -30.13 11.80
N PRO A 32 7.46 -29.27 12.73
CA PRO A 32 6.08 -28.82 12.76
C PRO A 32 5.78 -27.90 11.57
N VAL A 33 4.73 -28.19 10.82
CA VAL A 33 4.25 -27.40 9.66
C VAL A 33 2.79 -27.03 9.87
N PHE A 34 2.40 -25.81 9.50
CA PHE A 34 1.02 -25.33 9.59
C PHE A 34 0.42 -25.20 8.19
N SER A 35 -0.78 -25.73 7.98
CA SER A 35 -1.44 -25.76 6.68
C SER A 35 -2.89 -25.28 6.79
N GLY A 36 -3.37 -24.54 5.78
CA GLY A 36 -4.79 -24.23 5.60
C GLY A 36 -5.59 -25.37 4.95
N GLN A 37 -4.93 -26.49 4.66
CA GLN A 37 -5.51 -27.73 4.12
C GLN A 37 -5.21 -28.91 5.07
N PRO A 38 -6.06 -29.95 5.10
CA PRO A 38 -5.84 -31.15 5.92
C PRO A 38 -4.46 -31.78 5.69
N CYS A 39 -3.83 -32.31 6.75
CA CYS A 39 -2.53 -32.96 6.60
C CYS A 39 -2.60 -34.13 5.59
N GLY A 40 -1.57 -34.24 4.74
CA GLY A 40 -1.50 -35.29 3.72
C GLY A 40 -2.18 -34.95 2.39
N THR A 41 -2.89 -33.81 2.27
CA THR A 41 -3.25 -33.30 0.94
C THR A 41 -1.96 -32.93 0.20
N PRO A 42 -1.73 -33.48 -1.01
CA PRO A 42 -0.58 -33.10 -1.82
C PRO A 42 -0.54 -31.59 -2.01
N ALA A 43 0.63 -30.99 -1.86
CA ALA A 43 0.80 -29.58 -2.17
C ALA A 43 0.36 -29.34 -3.63
N PRO A 44 -0.43 -28.28 -3.92
CA PRO A 44 -0.73 -27.93 -5.29
C PRO A 44 0.57 -27.76 -6.06
N GLN A 45 0.60 -28.17 -7.33
CA GLN A 45 1.78 -27.99 -8.17
C GLN A 45 2.26 -26.53 -8.08
N PRO A 46 3.57 -26.26 -8.05
CA PRO A 46 4.09 -24.89 -8.04
C PRO A 46 3.48 -24.11 -9.21
N GLY A 47 2.55 -23.19 -8.93
CA GLY A 47 1.74 -22.48 -9.92
C GLY A 47 0.21 -22.64 -9.80
N GLN A 48 -0.29 -23.58 -8.98
CA GLN A 48 -1.73 -23.80 -8.75
C GLN A 48 -2.18 -23.50 -7.31
N THR A 49 -1.29 -23.02 -6.43
CA THR A 49 -1.68 -22.54 -5.11
C THR A 49 -2.47 -21.24 -5.22
N ALA A 50 -3.79 -21.34 -5.05
CA ALA A 50 -4.54 -20.25 -4.46
C ALA A 50 -3.99 -20.01 -3.03
N GLY A 51 -3.17 -18.97 -2.86
CA GLY A 51 -2.96 -18.34 -1.57
C GLY A 51 -1.87 -18.90 -0.66
N THR A 52 -0.69 -19.23 -1.16
CA THR A 52 0.58 -18.98 -0.42
C THR A 52 1.73 -18.99 -1.41
N GLN A 53 1.77 -17.98 -2.27
CA GLN A 53 3.06 -17.58 -2.84
C GLN A 53 3.94 -17.29 -1.63
N ALA A 54 5.14 -17.87 -1.58
CA ALA A 54 6.20 -17.32 -0.74
C ALA A 54 6.10 -15.81 -0.93
N ILE A 55 5.95 -15.07 0.17
CA ILE A 55 5.94 -13.62 0.14
C ILE A 55 7.35 -13.26 -0.34
N ALA A 56 7.56 -13.29 -1.65
CA ALA A 56 8.54 -12.45 -2.27
C ALA A 56 8.07 -11.08 -1.82
N THR A 57 8.75 -10.56 -0.81
CA THR A 57 8.62 -9.21 -0.28
C THR A 57 8.98 -8.28 -1.42
N GLY A 58 8.09 -8.18 -2.41
CA GLY A 58 8.22 -7.41 -3.63
C GLY A 58 8.02 -5.92 -3.37
N GLY A 59 8.61 -5.46 -2.26
CA GLY A 59 8.67 -4.11 -1.73
C GLY A 59 9.80 -4.01 -0.69
N ALA A 60 10.91 -4.72 -0.89
CA ALA A 60 11.86 -4.96 0.19
C ALA A 60 12.54 -3.67 0.72
N CYS A 61 12.77 -2.68 -0.14
CA CYS A 61 13.38 -1.41 0.23
C CYS A 61 13.41 -0.49 -1.00
N ALA A 62 12.57 0.54 -1.08
CA ALA A 62 12.73 1.53 -2.13
C ALA A 62 13.90 2.47 -1.76
N ALA A 63 14.99 2.44 -2.55
CA ALA A 63 16.19 3.24 -2.28
C ALA A 63 16.01 4.75 -2.51
N SER A 64 14.91 5.15 -3.16
CA SER A 64 14.56 6.55 -3.41
C SER A 64 13.04 6.72 -3.59
N PRO A 65 12.51 7.94 -3.45
CA PRO A 65 11.12 8.24 -3.77
C PRO A 65 10.73 7.87 -5.20
N GLN A 66 11.65 8.05 -6.15
CA GLN A 66 11.44 7.71 -7.55
C GLN A 66 11.35 6.19 -7.75
N ALA A 67 12.17 5.41 -7.04
CA ALA A 67 12.06 3.95 -7.04
C ALA A 67 10.72 3.50 -6.43
N LEU A 68 10.30 4.11 -5.31
CA LEU A 68 9.00 3.86 -4.70
C LEU A 68 7.85 4.16 -5.67
N ARG A 69 7.90 5.29 -6.39
CA ARG A 69 6.94 5.64 -7.45
C ARG A 69 6.80 4.56 -8.51
N GLN A 70 7.93 3.99 -8.95
CA GLN A 70 7.95 2.93 -9.95
C GLN A 70 7.39 1.60 -9.41
N ASP A 71 7.63 1.29 -8.13
CA ASP A 71 7.01 0.14 -7.48
C ASP A 71 5.50 0.30 -7.34
N ILE A 72 5.00 1.50 -6.98
CA ILE A 72 3.56 1.82 -6.96
C ILE A 72 2.97 1.61 -8.35
N ALA A 73 3.58 2.19 -9.38
CA ALA A 73 3.11 2.04 -10.76
C ALA A 73 2.98 0.57 -11.19
N ARG A 74 3.98 -0.25 -10.83
CA ARG A 74 3.97 -1.70 -11.11
C ARG A 74 2.88 -2.44 -10.35
N ALA A 75 2.62 -2.08 -9.09
CA ALA A 75 1.57 -2.68 -8.29
C ALA A 75 0.18 -2.38 -8.89
N VAL A 76 -0.09 -1.12 -9.23
CA VAL A 76 -1.37 -0.70 -9.83
C VAL A 76 -1.55 -1.31 -11.22
N ALA A 77 -0.53 -1.27 -12.08
CA ALA A 77 -0.62 -1.81 -13.45
C ALA A 77 -0.89 -3.33 -13.50
N LYS A 78 -0.53 -4.06 -12.44
CA LYS A 78 -0.78 -5.50 -12.32
C LYS A 78 -1.98 -5.83 -11.43
N HIS A 79 -2.68 -4.84 -10.91
CA HIS A 79 -3.74 -5.01 -9.90
C HIS A 79 -3.28 -5.86 -8.70
N ASP A 80 -2.00 -5.73 -8.31
CA ASP A 80 -1.32 -6.59 -7.35
C ASP A 80 -1.35 -5.97 -5.94
N ALA A 81 -2.37 -6.38 -5.16
CA ALA A 81 -2.55 -5.92 -3.79
C ALA A 81 -1.42 -6.35 -2.85
N ASN A 82 -0.79 -7.50 -3.08
CA ASN A 82 0.31 -7.98 -2.24
C ASN A 82 1.57 -7.16 -2.49
N ARG A 83 1.85 -6.83 -3.75
CA ARG A 83 2.94 -5.92 -4.10
C ARG A 83 2.72 -4.54 -3.50
N MET A 84 1.51 -3.98 -3.61
CA MET A 84 1.18 -2.70 -2.97
C MET A 84 1.32 -2.75 -1.45
N ALA A 85 0.86 -3.83 -0.82
CA ALA A 85 0.99 -4.06 0.63
C ALA A 85 2.46 -4.12 1.08
N GLY A 86 3.35 -4.64 0.24
CA GLY A 86 4.79 -4.66 0.48
C GLY A 86 5.45 -3.27 0.51
N LEU A 87 4.79 -2.23 0.01
CA LEU A 87 5.32 -0.85 0.01
C LEU A 87 4.91 -0.04 1.24
N ILE A 88 4.03 -0.58 2.09
CA ILE A 88 3.44 0.11 3.23
C ILE A 88 4.23 -0.20 4.50
N LEU A 89 4.51 0.85 5.28
CA LEU A 89 5.02 0.69 6.65
C LEU A 89 3.85 0.41 7.61
N TRP A 90 3.59 -0.87 7.88
CA TRP A 90 2.46 -1.33 8.73
C TRP A 90 2.63 -1.07 10.24
N ARG A 91 3.73 -0.43 10.66
CA ARG A 91 4.07 -0.24 12.07
C ARG A 91 3.01 0.59 12.79
N GLY A 92 2.52 0.08 13.92
CA GLY A 92 1.52 0.75 14.75
C GLY A 92 0.06 0.49 14.35
N MET A 93 -0.18 -0.27 13.28
CA MET A 93 -1.52 -0.67 12.85
C MET A 93 -1.93 -1.99 13.52
N ASP A 94 -3.13 -2.05 14.10
CA ASP A 94 -3.70 -3.30 14.59
C ASP A 94 -4.15 -4.21 13.44
N GLN A 95 -4.41 -5.48 13.75
CA GLN A 95 -4.77 -6.48 12.75
C GLN A 95 -6.07 -6.14 11.99
N ALA A 96 -7.09 -5.62 12.68
CA ALA A 96 -8.37 -5.32 12.05
C ALA A 96 -8.22 -4.13 11.09
N SER A 97 -7.49 -3.09 11.50
CA SER A 97 -7.16 -1.94 10.66
C SER A 97 -6.33 -2.37 9.44
N ALA A 98 -5.33 -3.24 9.61
CA ALA A 98 -4.51 -3.74 8.51
C ALA A 98 -5.35 -4.50 7.47
N GLN A 99 -6.26 -5.38 7.93
CA GLN A 99 -7.16 -6.12 7.05
C GLN A 99 -8.18 -5.21 6.35
N ALA A 100 -8.71 -4.19 7.03
CA ALA A 100 -9.61 -3.22 6.41
C ALA A 100 -8.90 -2.41 5.32
N THR A 101 -7.69 -1.92 5.62
CA THR A 101 -6.84 -1.18 4.67
C THR A 101 -6.50 -2.02 3.45
N LEU A 102 -6.08 -3.27 3.63
CA LEU A 102 -5.75 -4.17 2.53
C LEU A 102 -6.95 -4.47 1.64
N ARG A 103 -8.14 -4.70 2.22
CA ARG A 103 -9.39 -4.88 1.45
C ARG A 103 -9.71 -3.63 0.63
N GLY A 104 -9.67 -2.45 1.25
CA GLY A 104 -9.91 -1.19 0.55
C GLY A 104 -8.91 -0.94 -0.59
N LEU A 105 -7.63 -1.24 -0.37
CA LEU A 105 -6.60 -1.20 -1.43
C LEU A 105 -6.90 -2.18 -2.55
N SER A 106 -7.27 -3.42 -2.24
CA SER A 106 -7.52 -4.46 -3.25
C SER A 106 -8.69 -4.11 -4.19
N THR A 107 -9.72 -3.45 -3.67
CA THR A 107 -10.85 -2.95 -4.46
C THR A 107 -10.42 -1.76 -5.32
N TRP A 108 -9.73 -0.78 -4.73
CA TRP A 108 -9.30 0.43 -5.44
C TRP A 108 -8.28 0.12 -6.56
N LEU A 109 -7.38 -0.85 -6.33
CA LEU A 109 -6.37 -1.26 -7.30
C LEU A 109 -6.95 -1.89 -8.57
N GLN A 110 -8.22 -2.29 -8.61
CA GLN A 110 -8.85 -2.84 -9.83
C GLN A 110 -9.02 -1.81 -10.94
N GLN A 111 -8.89 -0.52 -10.61
CA GLN A 111 -9.00 0.55 -11.58
C GLN A 111 -7.65 0.77 -12.31
N PRO A 112 -7.66 1.07 -13.62
CA PRO A 112 -6.43 1.35 -14.36
C PRO A 112 -5.68 2.56 -13.80
N LEU A 113 -4.35 2.56 -13.89
CA LEU A 113 -3.53 3.70 -13.46
C LEU A 113 -3.74 4.90 -14.40
N ALA A 114 -4.08 6.06 -13.84
CA ALA A 114 -4.15 7.33 -14.58
C ALA A 114 -2.93 8.23 -14.32
N GLY A 115 -2.37 8.22 -13.11
CA GLY A 115 -1.22 9.06 -12.79
C GLY A 115 -0.65 8.82 -11.39
N ILE A 116 0.61 9.22 -11.19
CA ILE A 116 1.26 9.26 -9.88
C ILE A 116 2.08 10.54 -9.76
N ALA A 117 1.67 11.43 -8.85
CA ALA A 117 2.43 12.63 -8.47
C ALA A 117 3.22 12.38 -7.18
N ILE A 118 4.35 13.08 -7.04
CA ILE A 118 5.11 13.14 -5.78
C ILE A 118 4.85 14.50 -5.18
N ASP A 119 4.36 14.51 -3.94
CA ASP A 119 4.08 15.73 -3.21
C ASP A 119 5.33 16.15 -2.43
N TYR A 120 5.70 17.43 -2.53
CA TYR A 120 6.81 18.04 -1.81
C TYR A 120 6.28 19.17 -0.92
N ALA A 121 6.87 19.33 0.27
CA ALA A 121 6.54 20.44 1.15
C ALA A 121 6.91 21.75 0.44
N HIS A 122 5.92 22.57 0.08
CA HIS A 122 6.22 23.90 -0.45
C HIS A 122 6.50 24.83 0.74
N ASP A 123 7.63 25.53 0.70
CA ASP A 123 7.85 26.65 1.63
C ASP A 123 6.76 27.71 1.37
N PRO A 124 6.19 28.34 2.42
CA PRO A 124 5.29 29.46 2.22
C PRO A 124 6.02 30.54 1.39
N PRO A 125 5.32 31.25 0.47
CA PRO A 125 5.95 32.28 -0.33
C PRO A 125 6.61 33.28 0.61
N SER A 126 7.94 33.40 0.51
CA SER A 126 8.71 34.34 1.30
C SER A 126 8.08 35.72 1.11
N ALA A 127 7.65 36.36 2.19
CA ALA A 127 7.04 37.68 2.14
C ALA A 127 7.92 38.62 1.31
N SER A 128 7.30 39.27 0.34
CA SER A 128 7.86 40.14 -0.68
C SER A 128 9.08 40.93 -0.19
N ALA A 129 10.22 40.72 -0.84
CA ALA A 129 11.37 41.60 -0.69
C ALA A 129 10.92 43.04 -0.95
N ALA A 130 11.08 43.90 0.05
CA ALA A 130 10.83 45.33 -0.07
C ALA A 130 11.62 45.92 -1.25
N PRO A 131 11.14 47.01 -1.89
CA PRO A 131 11.83 47.61 -3.03
C PRO A 131 13.22 48.13 -2.60
N TYR A 132 14.28 47.42 -2.97
CA TYR A 132 15.65 47.93 -2.82
C TYR A 132 15.97 48.91 -3.96
N PRO A 133 16.63 50.05 -3.69
CA PRO A 133 17.08 50.98 -4.73
C PRO A 133 18.17 50.34 -5.62
N PRO A 134 18.32 50.79 -6.88
CA PRO A 134 19.22 50.15 -7.83
C PRO A 134 20.70 50.33 -7.43
N ALA A 135 21.41 49.22 -7.20
CA ALA A 135 22.87 49.17 -7.08
C ALA A 135 23.49 48.46 -8.32
N PRO A 136 24.72 48.81 -8.74
CA PRO A 136 25.23 48.47 -10.08
C PRO A 136 25.89 47.08 -10.16
N VAL A 137 25.73 46.47 -11.35
CA VAL A 137 26.50 45.40 -12.04
C VAL A 137 26.97 44.17 -11.22
N ARG A 138 26.08 43.17 -11.26
CA ARG A 138 26.24 41.69 -11.36
C ARG A 138 27.66 41.08 -11.32
N GLN A 139 27.98 40.43 -10.20
CA GLN A 139 28.89 39.27 -10.16
C GLN A 139 28.14 38.00 -10.64
N PRO A 140 28.81 37.03 -11.29
CA PRO A 140 28.17 35.75 -11.60
C PRO A 140 27.88 35.02 -10.29
N ALA A 141 26.61 34.98 -9.91
CA ALA A 141 26.13 34.15 -8.84
C ALA A 141 26.48 32.70 -9.17
N THR A 142 27.32 32.08 -8.36
CA THR A 142 27.44 30.63 -8.30
C THR A 142 26.04 30.07 -8.10
N ALA A 143 25.62 29.15 -8.96
CA ALA A 143 24.33 28.49 -8.85
C ALA A 143 24.25 27.80 -7.49
N SER A 144 23.53 28.41 -6.55
CA SER A 144 23.23 27.80 -5.27
C SER A 144 22.32 26.61 -5.55
N SER A 145 22.85 25.39 -5.43
CA SER A 145 22.05 24.17 -5.50
C SER A 145 21.02 24.24 -4.37
N ALA A 146 19.78 24.58 -4.70
CA ALA A 146 18.70 24.58 -3.73
C ALA A 146 18.63 23.19 -3.07
N PRO A 147 18.41 23.12 -1.74
CA PRO A 147 18.26 21.84 -1.06
C PRO A 147 17.08 21.08 -1.68
N VAL A 148 17.31 19.82 -2.09
CA VAL A 148 16.25 18.93 -2.55
C VAL A 148 15.34 18.66 -1.36
N GLN A 149 14.14 19.22 -1.38
CA GLN A 149 13.15 18.99 -0.33
C GLN A 149 12.73 17.51 -0.35
N PRO A 150 12.61 16.85 0.82
CA PRO A 150 12.10 15.49 0.89
C PRO A 150 10.61 15.48 0.47
N PRO A 151 10.14 14.42 -0.18
CA PRO A 151 8.72 14.28 -0.47
C PRO A 151 7.93 14.07 0.82
N ILE A 152 6.70 14.58 0.82
CA ILE A 152 5.73 14.42 1.92
C ILE A 152 4.67 13.37 1.59
N GLY A 153 4.51 13.00 0.32
CA GLY A 153 3.52 12.01 -0.07
C GLY A 153 3.50 11.69 -1.56
N PHE A 154 2.54 10.84 -1.90
CA PHE A 154 2.17 10.51 -3.27
C PHE A 154 0.68 10.70 -3.47
N GLU A 155 0.33 11.32 -4.58
CA GLU A 155 -1.04 11.32 -5.10
C GLU A 155 -1.13 10.28 -6.22
N VAL A 156 -1.94 9.25 -6.04
CA VAL A 156 -2.15 8.20 -7.04
C VAL A 156 -3.56 8.30 -7.59
N SER A 157 -3.68 8.54 -8.88
CA SER A 157 -4.95 8.62 -9.58
C SER A 157 -5.20 7.36 -10.38
N THR A 158 -6.39 6.80 -10.26
CA THR A 158 -6.89 5.71 -11.10
C THR A 158 -7.97 6.22 -12.04
N GLY A 159 -7.98 5.69 -13.28
CA GLY A 159 -9.02 5.95 -14.27
C GLY A 159 -10.16 4.93 -14.17
N GLY A 160 -11.26 5.15 -14.90
CA GLY A 160 -12.46 4.31 -14.83
C GLY A 160 -13.72 5.17 -14.84
N GLY A 161 -14.90 4.56 -14.67
CA GLY A 161 -16.19 5.25 -14.72
C GLY A 161 -16.28 6.46 -13.77
N ASP A 162 -15.65 6.35 -12.60
CA ASP A 162 -15.53 7.41 -11.59
C ASP A 162 -14.07 7.47 -11.10
N GLY A 163 -13.14 7.86 -11.97
CA GLY A 163 -11.71 7.91 -11.63
C GLY A 163 -11.45 8.50 -10.23
N SER A 164 -10.59 7.85 -9.45
CA SER A 164 -10.41 8.14 -8.03
C SER A 164 -8.96 8.47 -7.70
N THR A 165 -8.76 9.50 -6.88
CA THR A 165 -7.45 9.88 -6.37
C THR A 165 -7.29 9.39 -4.94
N ARG A 166 -6.11 8.85 -4.63
CA ARG A 166 -5.73 8.45 -3.28
C ARG A 166 -4.37 9.03 -2.90
N SER A 167 -4.33 9.73 -1.78
CA SER A 167 -3.10 10.26 -1.21
C SER A 167 -2.48 9.25 -0.24
N PHE A 168 -1.15 9.18 -0.23
CA PHE A 168 -0.36 8.41 0.71
C PHE A 168 0.71 9.31 1.32
N GLY A 169 0.93 9.21 2.62
CA GLY A 169 2.13 9.77 3.23
C GLY A 169 3.37 8.97 2.82
N VAL A 170 4.54 9.54 3.02
CA VAL A 170 5.80 8.85 2.77
C VAL A 170 6.78 9.08 3.92
N THR A 171 7.55 8.06 4.27
CA THR A 171 8.58 8.17 5.29
C THR A 171 9.81 7.32 4.96
N GLU A 172 10.98 7.74 5.44
CA GLU A 172 12.18 6.93 5.39
C GLU A 172 12.32 6.14 6.70
N PHE A 173 12.44 4.82 6.60
CA PHE A 173 12.66 3.95 7.75
C PHE A 173 13.60 2.80 7.37
N GLY A 174 14.68 2.64 8.14
CA GLY A 174 15.69 1.61 7.88
C GLY A 174 16.46 1.80 6.57
N GLY A 175 16.64 3.05 6.11
CA GLY A 175 17.30 3.38 4.84
C GLY A 175 16.44 3.13 3.59
N CYS A 176 15.13 2.94 3.79
CA CYS A 176 14.17 2.64 2.73
C CYS A 176 13.01 3.63 2.77
N TRP A 177 12.44 3.92 1.61
CA TRP A 177 11.23 4.72 1.48
C TRP A 177 9.99 3.84 1.53
N TRP A 178 9.01 4.24 2.35
CA TRP A 178 7.76 3.52 2.58
C TRP A 178 6.55 4.43 2.45
N LEU A 179 5.42 3.84 2.05
CA LEU A 179 4.10 4.47 2.11
C LEU A 179 3.55 4.43 3.55
N THR A 180 2.84 5.48 3.92
CA THR A 180 2.08 5.58 5.18
C THR A 180 0.66 6.09 4.92
N PHE A 181 -0.19 5.98 5.94
CA PHE A 181 -1.57 6.49 5.95
C PHE A 181 -1.70 7.68 6.89
#